data_AF-A0A1Q9G702-F1
#
_entry.id   AF-A0A1Q9G702-F1
#
_cell.length_a   1.000
_cell.length_b   1.000
_cell.length_c   1.000
_cell.angle_alpha   90.00
_cell.angle_beta   90.00
_cell.angle_gamma   90.00
#
_symmetry.space_group_name_H-M   'P 1'
#
loop_
_entity.id
_entity.type
_entity.pdbx_description
1 polymer ?
#
loop_
_entity_poly.entity_id
_entity_poly.type
_entity_poly.pdbx_seq_one_letter_code
_entity_poly.pdbx_strand_id
1 'polypeptide(L)'
;MSKKLTNNYIFRKFTCGLSKIETANLCFKSVRTVTRWDYGQDIPPECRRLMKMYSGRELGALNENWEGWRINKEELIVPGGWSLTPDRIITGNALLELNNESDRLGKMEIMKAARLLNSMNTNKSQ
;
A
#
# COMPACT_ATOMS: atom_id res chain seq x y z
N MET A 1 3.26 -33.05 24.56
CA MET A 1 3.08 -31.75 25.25
C MET A 1 2.18 -30.87 24.41
N SER A 2 1.05 -30.44 24.96
CA SER A 2 0.11 -29.51 24.30
C SER A 2 0.86 -28.21 23.93
N LYS A 3 0.89 -27.84 22.65
CA LYS A 3 1.40 -26.51 22.22
C LYS A 3 0.45 -25.47 22.79
N LYS A 4 0.80 -24.88 23.93
CA LYS A 4 0.05 -23.75 24.48
C LYS A 4 0.22 -22.58 23.50
N LEU A 5 -0.87 -22.23 22.81
CA LEU A 5 -0.89 -21.13 21.85
C LEU A 5 -0.64 -19.83 22.63
N THR A 6 0.49 -19.16 22.41
CA THR A 6 0.81 -17.90 23.09
C THR A 6 0.43 -16.71 22.23
N ASN A 7 0.17 -15.57 22.87
CA ASN A 7 -0.10 -14.32 22.16
C ASN A 7 1.05 -13.94 21.22
N ASN A 8 2.30 -14.26 21.58
CA ASN A 8 3.47 -13.97 20.75
C ASN A 8 3.56 -14.87 19.52
N TYR A 9 3.21 -16.17 19.65
CA TYR A 9 3.09 -17.05 18.51
C TYR A 9 1.99 -16.58 17.55
N ILE A 10 0.82 -16.22 18.10
CA ILE A 10 -0.30 -15.68 17.31
C ILE A 10 0.12 -14.39 16.60
N PHE A 11 0.77 -13.48 17.32
CA PHE A 11 1.29 -12.24 16.80
C PHE A 11 2.27 -12.48 15.65
N ARG A 12 3.37 -13.21 15.86
CA ARG A 12 4.38 -13.40 14.81
C ARG A 12 3.81 -14.13 13.60
N LYS A 13 3.10 -15.24 13.80
CA LYS A 13 2.70 -16.15 12.71
C LYS A 13 1.44 -15.72 11.98
N PHE A 14 0.42 -15.24 12.69
CA PHE A 14 -0.89 -14.91 12.09
C PHE A 14 -1.11 -13.40 11.98
N THR A 15 -0.57 -12.61 12.89
CA THR A 15 -0.60 -11.15 12.75
C THR A 15 0.47 -10.73 11.75
N CYS A 16 1.76 -10.88 12.04
CA CYS A 16 2.79 -10.41 11.14
C CYS A 16 3.04 -11.32 9.92
N GLY A 17 2.53 -12.56 9.91
CA GLY A 17 2.72 -13.49 8.80
C GLY A 17 4.13 -14.06 8.69
N LEU A 18 5.02 -13.79 9.65
CA LEU A 18 6.44 -14.11 9.56
C LEU A 18 6.73 -15.52 10.05
N SER A 19 7.70 -16.19 9.42
CA SER A 19 8.36 -17.37 9.96
C SER A 19 9.34 -16.99 11.09
N LYS A 20 9.84 -18.00 11.81
CA LYS A 20 10.84 -17.76 12.87
C LYS A 20 12.18 -17.28 12.31
N ILE A 21 12.55 -17.73 11.12
CA ILE A 21 13.82 -17.38 10.46
C ILE A 21 13.74 -15.94 9.95
N GLU A 22 12.66 -15.57 9.26
CA GLU A 22 12.44 -14.19 8.82
C GLU A 22 12.43 -13.22 10.00
N THR A 23 11.73 -13.58 11.09
CA THR A 23 11.70 -12.77 12.31
C THR A 23 13.09 -12.63 12.94
N ALA A 24 13.88 -13.70 12.97
CA ALA A 24 15.22 -13.70 13.52
C ALA A 24 16.14 -12.75 12.74
N ASN A 25 16.10 -12.83 11.41
CA ASN A 25 16.84 -11.95 10.52
C ASN A 25 16.38 -10.49 10.67
N LEU A 26 15.07 -10.25 10.63
CA LEU A 26 14.49 -8.91 10.75
C LEU A 26 14.84 -8.22 12.09
N CYS A 27 14.83 -8.99 13.19
CA CYS A 27 15.06 -8.46 14.53
C CYS A 27 16.53 -8.56 14.97
N PHE A 28 17.44 -9.02 14.11
CA PHE A 28 18.86 -9.27 14.43
C PHE A 28 19.02 -10.17 15.68
N LYS A 29 18.23 -11.23 15.80
CA LYS A 29 18.26 -12.21 16.90
C LYS A 29 18.46 -13.63 16.38
N SER A 30 18.70 -14.57 17.30
CA SER A 30 18.73 -15.99 16.96
C SER A 30 17.32 -16.59 16.81
N VAL A 31 17.17 -17.62 15.98
CA VAL A 31 15.92 -18.42 15.88
C VAL A 31 15.51 -19.01 17.23
N ARG A 32 16.49 -19.30 18.11
CA ARG A 32 16.24 -19.76 19.48
C ARG A 32 15.55 -18.68 20.31
N THR A 33 15.99 -17.43 20.21
CA THR A 33 15.35 -16.28 20.86
C THR A 33 13.92 -16.13 20.39
N VAL A 34 13.67 -16.16 19.08
CA VAL A 34 12.31 -16.08 18.51
C VAL A 34 11.44 -17.25 18.96
N THR A 35 12.02 -18.44 19.08
CA THR A 35 11.30 -19.62 19.61
C THR A 35 10.91 -19.44 21.06
N ARG A 36 11.75 -18.82 21.90
CA ARG A 36 11.38 -18.49 23.28
C ARG A 36 10.29 -17.43 23.35
N TRP A 37 10.30 -16.45 22.45
CA TRP A 37 9.21 -15.48 22.34
C TRP A 37 7.88 -16.18 22.06
N ASP A 38 7.85 -17.11 21.10
CA ASP A 38 6.67 -17.93 20.82
C ASP A 38 6.21 -18.79 22.01
N TYR A 39 7.10 -19.09 22.97
CA TYR A 39 6.75 -19.78 24.22
C TYR A 39 6.31 -18.83 25.34
N GLY A 40 6.18 -17.53 25.06
CA GLY A 40 5.63 -16.55 25.98
C GLY A 40 6.67 -15.63 26.62
N GLN A 41 7.96 -15.75 26.26
CA GLN A 41 8.95 -14.73 26.62
C GLN A 41 8.60 -13.42 25.93
N ASP A 42 8.78 -12.29 26.62
CA ASP A 42 8.49 -10.98 26.04
C ASP A 42 9.33 -10.69 24.79
N ILE A 43 8.64 -10.16 23.78
CA ILE A 43 9.25 -9.62 22.57
C ILE A 43 9.64 -8.16 22.89
N PRO A 44 10.91 -7.77 22.72
CA PRO A 44 11.32 -6.38 22.89
C PRO A 44 10.47 -5.43 22.03
N PRO A 45 10.06 -4.26 22.55
CA PRO A 45 9.16 -3.34 21.84
C PRO A 45 9.66 -2.95 20.44
N GLU A 46 10.96 -2.76 20.28
CA GLU A 46 11.60 -2.45 18.99
C GLU A 46 11.44 -3.59 17.98
N CYS A 47 11.58 -4.84 18.42
CA CYS A 47 11.37 -6.02 17.58
C CYS A 47 9.89 -6.16 17.19
N ARG A 48 8.98 -5.88 18.13
CA ARG A 48 7.53 -5.90 17.87
C ARG A 48 7.14 -4.82 16.85
N ARG A 49 7.73 -3.62 16.93
CA ARG A 49 7.52 -2.53 15.97
C ARG A 49 8.05 -2.90 14.59
N LEU A 50 9.30 -3.40 14.50
CA LEU A 50 9.89 -3.85 13.23
C LEU A 50 9.04 -4.92 12.53
N MET A 51 8.53 -5.91 13.28
CA MET A 51 7.64 -6.93 12.72
C MET A 51 6.33 -6.35 12.15
N LYS A 52 5.75 -5.34 12.81
CA LYS A 52 4.54 -4.66 12.31
C LYS A 52 4.82 -3.89 11.03
N MET A 53 5.90 -3.10 11.03
CA MET A 53 6.32 -2.30 9.88
C MET A 53 6.60 -3.18 8.66
N TYR A 54 7.39 -4.24 8.85
CA TYR A 54 7.74 -5.18 7.78
C TYR A 54 6.52 -5.92 7.24
N SER A 55 5.53 -6.23 8.10
CA SER A 55 4.27 -6.84 7.67
C SER A 55 3.31 -5.89 6.93
N GLY A 56 3.71 -4.63 6.68
CA GLY A 56 2.90 -3.62 5.98
C GLY A 56 1.70 -3.11 6.78
N ARG A 57 1.53 -3.55 8.03
CA ARG A 57 0.36 -3.24 8.86
C ARG A 57 0.36 -1.81 9.42
N GLU A 58 1.49 -1.12 9.36
CA GLU A 58 1.66 0.24 9.87
C GLU A 58 2.67 0.97 8.99
N LEU A 59 2.17 1.74 8.02
CA LEU A 59 3.00 2.40 7.01
C LEU A 59 3.57 3.73 7.51
N GLY A 60 2.97 4.35 8.52
CA GLY A 60 3.42 5.63 9.08
C GLY A 60 4.85 5.62 9.65
N ALA A 61 5.39 4.44 9.92
CA ALA A 61 6.77 4.32 10.34
C ALA A 61 7.79 4.36 9.17
N LEU A 62 7.34 4.34 7.92
CA LEU A 62 8.19 4.51 6.74
C LEU A 62 8.43 5.99 6.42
N ASN A 63 7.40 6.83 6.55
CA ASN A 63 7.44 8.28 6.30
C ASN A 63 6.17 8.94 6.88
N GLU A 64 6.25 10.21 7.29
CA GLU A 64 5.15 11.00 7.86
C GLU A 64 3.89 11.07 6.98
N ASN A 65 4.03 11.08 5.65
CA ASN A 65 2.92 11.09 4.70
C ASN A 65 2.04 9.82 4.78
N TRP A 66 2.58 8.75 5.39
CA TRP A 66 1.88 7.48 5.59
C TRP A 66 1.36 7.32 7.02
N GLU A 67 1.42 8.36 7.86
CA GLU A 67 0.90 8.30 9.21
C GLU A 67 -0.59 7.94 9.24
N GLY A 68 -0.97 6.95 10.06
CA GLY A 68 -2.32 6.41 10.13
C GLY A 68 -2.71 5.44 9.00
N TRP A 69 -1.87 5.28 7.96
CA TRP A 69 -2.10 4.31 6.90
C TRP A 69 -1.70 2.90 7.34
N ARG A 70 -2.50 1.90 6.95
CA ARG A 70 -2.29 0.49 7.30
C ARG A 70 -2.71 -0.42 6.15
N ILE A 71 -1.99 -1.53 5.94
CA ILE A 71 -2.46 -2.60 5.05
C ILE A 71 -3.28 -3.60 5.85
N ASN A 72 -4.47 -3.92 5.36
CA ASN A 72 -5.35 -4.96 5.89
C ASN A 72 -5.75 -5.93 4.79
N LYS A 73 -5.21 -7.15 4.84
CA LYS A 73 -5.38 -8.16 3.78
C LYS A 73 -4.92 -7.62 2.42
N GLU A 74 -5.84 -7.41 1.50
CA GLU A 74 -5.60 -6.94 0.12
C GLU A 74 -5.89 -5.45 -0.06
N GLU A 75 -6.24 -4.76 1.04
CA GLU A 75 -6.70 -3.39 1.01
C GLU A 75 -5.79 -2.46 1.78
N LEU A 76 -5.62 -1.24 1.26
CA LEU A 76 -4.96 -0.14 1.93
C LEU A 76 -6.00 0.65 2.71
N ILE A 77 -5.82 0.80 4.01
CA ILE A 77 -6.75 1.56 4.85
C ILE A 77 -6.13 2.91 5.13
N VAL A 78 -6.90 3.95 4.82
CA VAL A 78 -6.52 5.34 5.08
C VAL A 78 -6.64 5.67 6.57
N PRO A 79 -6.09 6.81 7.03
CA PRO A 79 -6.21 7.24 8.43
C PRO A 79 -7.66 7.38 8.91
N GLY A 80 -8.58 7.78 8.03
CA GLY A 80 -10.01 7.87 8.30
C GLY A 80 -10.75 6.52 8.41
N GLY A 81 -10.03 5.40 8.27
CA GLY A 81 -10.55 4.05 8.47
C GLY A 81 -11.27 3.42 7.27
N TRP A 82 -11.52 4.18 6.20
CA TRP A 82 -12.11 3.64 4.97
C TRP A 82 -11.05 2.93 4.10
N SER A 83 -11.53 2.03 3.26
CA SER A 83 -10.70 1.09 2.51
C SER A 83 -10.49 1.50 1.05
N LEU A 84 -9.25 1.39 0.60
CA LEU A 84 -8.78 1.52 -0.77
C LEU A 84 -8.43 0.14 -1.32
N THR A 85 -9.27 -0.36 -2.22
CA THR A 85 -8.97 -1.51 -3.06
C THR A 85 -8.00 -1.11 -4.20
N PRO A 86 -7.29 -2.06 -4.82
CA PRO A 86 -6.46 -1.77 -5.99
C PRO A 86 -7.18 -0.99 -7.09
N ASP A 87 -8.42 -1.37 -7.42
CA ASP A 87 -9.22 -0.67 -8.43
C ASP A 87 -9.55 0.78 -8.05
N ARG A 88 -9.80 1.05 -6.77
CA ARG A 88 -10.03 2.43 -6.29
C ARG A 88 -8.77 3.27 -6.40
N ILE A 89 -7.60 2.69 -6.11
CA ILE A 89 -6.31 3.36 -6.24
C ILE A 89 -6.03 3.69 -7.72
N ILE A 90 -6.19 2.70 -8.62
CA ILE A 90 -5.99 2.88 -10.06
C ILE A 90 -6.97 3.93 -10.61
N THR A 91 -8.25 3.85 -10.23
CA THR A 91 -9.27 4.81 -10.65
C THR A 91 -8.94 6.22 -10.18
N GLY A 92 -8.54 6.38 -8.91
CA GLY A 92 -8.12 7.66 -8.35
C GLY A 92 -6.93 8.24 -9.12
N ASN A 93 -5.91 7.43 -9.41
CA ASN A 93 -4.76 7.84 -10.20
C ASN A 93 -5.16 8.25 -11.63
N ALA A 94 -5.98 7.45 -12.31
CA ALA A 94 -6.46 7.75 -13.65
C ALA A 94 -7.24 9.06 -13.72
N LEU A 95 -8.09 9.36 -12.72
CA LEU A 95 -8.82 10.62 -12.66
C LEU A 95 -7.91 11.84 -12.45
N LEU A 96 -6.85 11.69 -11.65
CA LEU A 96 -5.85 12.73 -11.46
C LEU A 96 -5.07 13.00 -12.75
N GLU A 97 -4.66 11.94 -13.45
CA GLU A 97 -3.98 12.04 -14.75
C GLU A 97 -4.86 12.66 -15.84
N LEU A 98 -6.15 12.30 -15.90
CA LEU A 98 -7.09 12.87 -16.88
C LEU A 98 -7.37 14.36 -16.65
N ASN A 99 -7.20 14.84 -15.42
CA ASN A 99 -7.29 16.26 -15.08
C ASN A 99 -6.01 17.04 -15.38
N ASN A 100 -5.00 16.42 -16.01
CA ASN A 100 -3.80 17.12 -16.43
C ASN A 100 -4.14 18.17 -17.51
N GLU A 101 -3.77 19.41 -17.25
CA GLU A 101 -4.11 20.56 -18.09
C GLU A 101 -3.54 20.44 -19.51
N SER A 102 -2.43 19.72 -19.67
CA SER A 102 -1.83 19.41 -20.97
C SER A 102 -2.77 18.63 -21.89
N ASP A 103 -3.50 17.66 -21.34
CA ASP A 103 -4.41 16.80 -22.12
C ASP A 103 -5.65 17.59 -22.57
N ARG A 104 -6.12 18.50 -21.70
CA ARG A 104 -7.20 19.43 -22.02
C ARG A 104 -6.78 20.37 -23.15
N LEU A 105 -5.60 20.98 -23.06
CA LEU A 105 -5.07 21.89 -24.08
C LEU A 105 -4.81 21.15 -25.41
N GLY A 106 -4.23 19.95 -25.36
CA GLY A 106 -4.03 19.11 -26.54
C GLY A 106 -5.35 18.78 -27.24
N LYS A 107 -6.39 18.37 -26.49
CA LYS A 107 -7.73 18.14 -27.04
C LYS A 107 -8.31 19.39 -27.68
N MET A 108 -8.13 20.57 -27.06
CA MET A 108 -8.60 21.83 -27.63
C MET A 108 -7.95 22.14 -28.98
N GLU A 109 -6.63 21.99 -29.08
CA GLU A 109 -5.90 22.27 -30.31
C GLU A 109 -6.27 21.28 -31.43
N ILE A 110 -6.41 19.98 -31.10
CA ILE A 110 -6.90 18.97 -32.05
C ILE A 110 -8.30 19.33 -32.56
N MET A 111 -9.20 19.73 -31.66
CA MET A 111 -10.56 20.12 -32.04
C MET A 111 -10.59 21.39 -32.90
N LYS A 112 -9.73 22.38 -32.64
CA LYS A 112 -9.58 23.57 -33.50
C LYS A 112 -9.11 23.17 -34.89
N ALA A 113 -8.05 22.36 -34.98
CA ALA A 113 -7.51 21.89 -36.25
C ALA A 113 -8.56 21.11 -37.06
N ALA A 114 -9.29 20.19 -36.41
CA ALA A 114 -10.35 19.42 -37.06
C ALA A 114 -11.48 20.32 -37.62
N ARG A 115 -11.90 21.35 -36.87
CA ARG A 115 -12.91 22.32 -37.35
C ARG A 115 -12.42 23.12 -38.54
N LEU A 116 -11.17 23.59 -38.52
CA LEU A 116 -10.57 24.30 -39.64
C LEU A 116 -10.51 23.44 -40.90
N LEU A 117 -10.02 22.19 -40.77
CA LEU A 117 -9.98 21.24 -41.88
C LEU A 117 -11.38 20.98 -42.47
N ASN A 118 -12.39 20.82 -41.61
CA ASN A 118 -13.77 20.63 -42.06
C ASN A 118 -14.30 21.86 -42.82
N SER A 119 -14.04 23.07 -42.31
CA SER A 119 -14.44 24.32 -42.98
C SER A 119 -13.76 24.52 -44.34
N MET A 120 -12.50 24.09 -44.47
CA MET A 120 -11.77 24.14 -45.74
C MET A 120 -12.32 23.12 -46.75
N ASN A 121 -12.79 21.96 -46.28
CA ASN A 121 -13.42 20.96 -47.14
C ASN A 121 -14.80 21.41 -47.62
N THR A 122 -15.62 22.01 -46.77
CA THR A 122 -16.94 22.54 -47.17
C THR A 122 -16.83 23.68 -48.20
N ASN A 123 -15.79 24.50 -48.11
CA ASN A 123 -15.57 25.61 -49.05
C ASN A 123 -15.01 25.17 -50.42
N LYS A 124 -14.56 23.92 -50.57
CA LYS A 124 -14.08 23.36 -51.85
C LYS A 124 -15.17 22.62 -52.64
N SER A 125 -16.33 22.39 -52.05
CA SER A 125 -17.46 21.66 -52.65
C SER A 125 -18.61 22.56 -53.12
N GLN A 126 -18.43 23.89 -53.04
CA GLN A 126 -19.25 24.92 -53.67
C GLN A 126 -18.46 25.57 -54.81
#